data_AF-A0A6I1FBS2-F1
#
_entry.id   AF-A0A6I1FBS2-F1
#
_cell.length_a   1.000
_cell.length_b   1.000
_cell.length_c   1.000
_cell.angle_alpha   90.00
_cell.angle_beta   90.00
_cell.angle_gamma   90.00
#
_symmetry.space_group_name_H-M   'P 1'
#
loop_
_entity.id
_entity.type
_entity.pdbx_description
1 polymer ?
#
loop_
_entity_poly.entity_id
_entity_poly.type
_entity_poly.pdbx_seq_one_letter_code
_entity_poly.pdbx_strand_id
1 'polypeptide(L)'
;MSSFITLLFFLIGMPIAGFFVYTFLDRVFTRLDARTDMKADLDRLNRLQECGSCGRLSRGYQRELARYDMLFKGKSLEKTGQISGIDPCPHCGEEALFRSVSKIFPFHETHLDCLPLKRKEFTEYKRQLEQCEELLYSTKVNETYRSRLLEKKEEC
;
A
#
# COMPACT_ATOMS: atom_id res chain seq x y z
N MET A 1 2.58 22.41 57.53
CA MET A 1 2.79 21.12 56.81
C MET A 1 1.81 20.91 55.66
N SER A 2 0.52 21.24 55.80
CA SER A 2 -0.50 21.06 54.73
C SER A 2 -0.15 21.74 53.39
N SER A 3 0.26 23.01 53.39
CA SER A 3 0.52 23.76 52.15
C SER A 3 1.72 23.24 51.33
N PHE A 4 2.73 22.69 52.02
CA PHE A 4 3.93 22.12 51.38
C PHE A 4 3.61 20.80 50.68
N ILE A 5 2.74 19.99 51.29
CA ILE A 5 2.28 18.72 50.73
C ILE A 5 1.43 18.97 49.48
N THR A 6 0.50 19.93 49.52
CA THR A 6 -0.27 20.34 48.33
C THR A 6 0.65 20.86 47.21
N LEU A 7 1.66 21.67 47.53
CA LEU A 7 2.58 22.21 46.54
C LEU A 7 3.40 21.09 45.86
N LEU A 8 3.84 20.09 46.62
CA LEU A 8 4.49 18.87 46.12
C LEU A 8 3.57 18.03 45.23
N PHE A 9 2.30 17.88 45.61
CA PHE A 9 1.30 17.20 44.77
C PHE A 9 1.05 17.93 43.45
N PHE A 10 1.06 19.26 43.43
CA PHE A 10 0.93 20.01 42.17
C PHE A 10 2.22 19.97 41.34
N LEU A 11 3.40 20.10 41.96
CA LEU A 11 4.68 20.10 41.26
C LEU A 11 5.05 18.75 40.65
N ILE A 12 4.66 17.64 41.27
CA ILE A 12 4.94 16.28 40.78
C ILE A 12 3.72 15.71 40.05
N GLY A 13 2.51 15.93 40.58
CA GLY A 13 1.28 15.36 40.02
C GLY A 13 0.88 15.97 38.68
N MET A 14 1.05 17.28 38.46
CA MET A 14 0.74 17.89 37.16
C MET A 14 1.64 17.41 36.00
N PRO A 15 2.98 17.34 36.13
CA PRO A 15 3.80 16.82 35.04
C PRO A 15 3.58 15.32 34.80
N ILE A 16 3.32 14.53 35.84
CA ILE A 16 2.97 13.11 35.68
C ILE A 16 1.62 12.96 34.96
N ALA A 17 0.59 13.71 35.37
CA ALA A 17 -0.72 13.70 34.70
C ALA A 17 -0.61 14.19 33.25
N GLY A 18 0.16 15.25 33.01
CA GLY A 18 0.44 15.77 31.67
C GLY A 18 1.12 14.73 30.78
N PHE A 19 2.10 13.99 31.31
CA PHE A 19 2.76 12.91 30.59
C PHE A 19 1.80 11.77 30.22
N PHE A 20 0.93 11.35 31.14
CA PHE A 20 -0.08 10.32 30.86
C PHE A 20 -1.11 10.78 29.83
N VAL A 21 -1.58 12.03 29.91
CA VAL A 21 -2.51 12.59 28.92
C VAL A 21 -1.84 12.70 27.55
N TYR A 22 -0.60 13.19 27.50
CA TYR A 22 0.17 13.29 26.25
C TYR A 22 0.36 11.93 25.59
N THR A 23 0.86 10.94 26.32
CA THR A 23 1.07 9.58 25.78
C THR A 23 -0.23 8.90 25.35
N PHE A 24 -1.34 9.16 26.06
CA PHE A 24 -2.65 8.68 25.65
C PHE A 24 -3.12 9.34 24.35
N LEU A 25 -3.03 10.67 24.25
CA LEU A 25 -3.39 11.42 23.05
C LEU A 25 -2.54 11.00 21.85
N ASP A 26 -1.22 10.91 22.03
CA ASP A 26 -0.27 10.47 21.00
C ASP A 26 -0.64 9.08 20.46
N ARG A 27 -0.97 8.13 21.33
CA ARG A 27 -1.43 6.79 20.94
C ARG A 27 -2.76 6.82 20.18
N VAL A 28 -3.66 7.75 20.52
CA VAL A 28 -4.94 7.92 19.82
C VAL A 28 -4.72 8.53 18.44
N PHE A 29 -3.92 9.59 18.33
CA PHE A 29 -3.59 10.22 17.05
C PHE A 29 -2.87 9.26 16.12
N THR A 30 -1.84 8.56 16.60
CA THR A 30 -1.13 7.54 15.82
C THR A 30 -2.08 6.46 15.27
N ARG A 31 -3.09 6.05 16.05
CA ARG A 31 -4.09 5.08 15.59
C ARG A 31 -5.09 5.66 14.60
N LEU A 32 -5.41 6.95 14.70
CA LEU A 32 -6.28 7.64 13.75
C LEU A 32 -5.56 7.80 12.41
N ASP A 33 -4.31 8.26 12.44
CA ASP A 33 -3.45 8.43 11.27
C ASP A 33 -3.26 7.09 10.55
N ALA A 34 -2.93 6.02 11.29
CA ALA A 34 -2.82 4.69 10.70
C ALA A 34 -4.12 4.19 10.05
N ARG A 35 -5.29 4.60 10.55
CA ARG A 35 -6.58 4.26 9.94
C ARG A 35 -6.87 5.09 8.70
N THR A 36 -6.52 6.38 8.70
CA THR A 36 -6.69 7.23 7.53
C THR A 36 -5.78 6.80 6.40
N ASP A 37 -4.54 6.44 6.71
CA ASP A 37 -3.56 5.96 5.73
C ASP A 37 -4.01 4.64 5.11
N MET A 38 -4.43 3.69 5.94
CA MET A 38 -4.96 2.40 5.46
C MET A 38 -6.21 2.59 4.60
N LYS A 39 -7.10 3.54 4.93
CA LYS A 39 -8.27 3.85 4.10
C LYS A 39 -7.86 4.46 2.77
N ALA A 40 -6.95 5.43 2.77
CA ALA A 40 -6.45 6.07 1.56
C ALA A 40 -5.74 5.05 0.63
N ASP A 41 -4.93 4.16 1.21
CA ASP A 41 -4.28 3.06 0.49
C ASP A 41 -5.32 2.10 -0.12
N LEU A 42 -6.32 1.68 0.66
CA LEU A 42 -7.40 0.83 0.15
C LEU A 42 -8.18 1.49 -0.98
N ASP A 43 -8.50 2.78 -0.83
CA ASP A 43 -9.20 3.54 -1.86
C ASP A 43 -8.35 3.64 -3.13
N ARG A 44 -7.03 3.87 -2.99
CA ARG A 44 -6.07 3.89 -4.12
C ARG A 44 -6.00 2.53 -4.81
N LEU A 45 -5.79 1.44 -4.07
CA LEU A 45 -5.67 0.08 -4.59
C LEU A 45 -6.95 -0.40 -5.24
N ASN A 46 -8.10 0.03 -4.74
CA ASN A 46 -9.40 -0.33 -5.29
C ASN A 46 -9.84 0.53 -6.48
N ARG A 47 -9.05 1.53 -6.92
CA ARG A 47 -9.41 2.29 -8.13
C ARG A 47 -9.43 1.38 -9.34
N LEU A 48 -10.58 1.38 -10.02
CA LEU A 48 -10.75 0.68 -11.30
C LEU A 48 -10.04 1.45 -12.41
N GLN A 49 -9.28 0.72 -13.21
CA GLN A 49 -8.68 1.23 -14.42
C GLN A 49 -8.87 0.21 -15.56
N GLU A 50 -9.00 0.73 -16.77
CA GLU A 50 -9.18 -0.06 -17.98
C GLU A 50 -7.83 -0.30 -18.67
N CYS A 51 -7.58 -1.55 -19.05
CA CYS A 51 -6.40 -1.95 -19.81
C CYS A 51 -6.49 -1.45 -21.25
N GLY A 52 -5.52 -0.66 -21.72
CA GLY A 52 -5.46 -0.19 -23.10
C GLY A 52 -5.19 -1.26 -24.16
N SER A 53 -4.79 -2.48 -23.77
CA SER A 53 -4.62 -3.61 -24.70
C SER A 53 -5.91 -4.44 -24.83
N CYS A 54 -6.42 -4.97 -23.72
CA CYS A 54 -7.55 -5.90 -23.75
C CYS A 54 -8.92 -5.31 -23.37
N GLY A 55 -8.98 -4.03 -22.99
CA GLY A 55 -10.21 -3.33 -22.57
C GLY A 55 -10.82 -3.82 -21.25
N ARG A 56 -10.20 -4.80 -20.58
CA ARG A 56 -10.70 -5.33 -19.30
C ARG A 56 -10.33 -4.40 -18.15
N LEU A 57 -11.22 -4.36 -17.16
CA LEU A 57 -11.01 -3.62 -15.92
C LEU A 57 -10.15 -4.43 -14.95
N SER A 58 -9.25 -3.74 -14.27
CA SER A 58 -8.49 -4.29 -13.14
C SER A 58 -8.38 -3.25 -12.02
N ARG A 59 -8.09 -3.72 -10.82
CA ARG A 59 -7.73 -2.87 -9.66
C ARG A 59 -6.23 -2.81 -9.47
N GLY A 60 -5.77 -1.80 -8.71
CA GLY A 60 -4.35 -1.57 -8.45
C GLY A 60 -3.67 -2.78 -7.83
N TYR A 61 -4.28 -3.36 -6.80
CA TYR A 61 -3.69 -4.50 -6.12
C TYR A 61 -3.51 -5.73 -7.03
N GLN A 62 -4.43 -5.94 -7.99
CA GLN A 62 -4.34 -7.06 -8.94
C GLN A 62 -3.20 -6.85 -9.95
N ARG A 63 -2.97 -5.60 -10.37
CA ARG A 63 -1.85 -5.23 -11.23
C ARG A 63 -0.52 -5.38 -10.50
N GLU A 64 -0.46 -4.98 -9.24
CA GLU A 64 0.72 -5.17 -8.39
C GLU A 64 1.06 -6.66 -8.27
N LEU A 65 0.10 -7.53 -7.94
CA LEU A 65 0.33 -8.98 -7.88
C LEU A 65 0.76 -9.57 -9.23
N ALA A 66 0.09 -9.20 -10.32
CA ALA A 66 0.45 -9.65 -11.67
C ALA A 66 1.89 -9.27 -12.07
N ARG A 67 2.41 -8.16 -11.53
CA ARG A 67 3.81 -7.76 -11.73
C ARG A 67 4.78 -8.76 -11.12
N TYR A 68 4.57 -9.16 -9.87
CA TYR A 68 5.43 -10.16 -9.24
C TYR A 68 5.36 -11.50 -9.97
N ASP A 69 4.16 -11.93 -10.38
CA ASP A 69 3.98 -13.15 -11.17
C ASP A 69 4.78 -13.13 -12.49
N MET A 70 4.83 -12.00 -13.18
CA MET A 70 5.64 -11.86 -14.39
C MET A 70 7.14 -11.90 -14.10
N LEU A 71 7.56 -11.21 -13.04
CA LEU A 71 8.95 -11.17 -12.61
C LEU A 71 9.44 -12.57 -12.24
N PHE A 72 8.66 -13.37 -11.50
CA PHE A 72 9.00 -14.75 -11.17
C PHE A 72 9.04 -15.68 -12.40
N LYS A 73 8.28 -15.39 -13.44
CA LYS A 73 8.34 -16.12 -14.72
C LYS A 73 9.56 -15.76 -15.57
N GLY A 74 10.48 -14.92 -15.06
CA GLY A 74 11.67 -14.48 -15.77
C GLY A 74 11.36 -13.56 -16.96
N LYS A 75 10.13 -13.02 -17.03
CA LYS A 75 9.80 -12.03 -18.06
C LYS A 75 10.42 -10.70 -17.65
N SER A 76 11.26 -10.15 -18.53
CA SER A 76 11.74 -8.78 -18.38
C SER A 76 10.57 -7.83 -18.57
N LEU A 77 10.44 -6.88 -17.65
CA LEU A 77 9.52 -5.77 -17.80
C LEU A 77 10.16 -4.75 -18.75
N GLU A 78 10.15 -5.04 -20.05
CA GLU A 78 10.90 -4.31 -21.08
C GLU A 78 10.51 -2.82 -21.15
N LYS A 79 9.24 -2.48 -20.89
CA LYS A 79 8.76 -1.08 -20.91
C LYS A 79 8.66 -0.45 -19.53
N THR A 80 8.82 -1.21 -18.46
CA THR A 80 8.70 -0.72 -17.08
C THR A 80 10.01 -0.09 -16.58
N GLY A 81 10.65 0.69 -17.46
CA GLY A 81 11.81 1.54 -17.19
C GLY A 81 11.57 3.04 -17.42
N GLN A 82 10.40 3.43 -17.93
CA GLN A 82 10.01 4.82 -18.06
C GLN A 82 8.70 5.08 -17.31
N ILE A 83 8.84 5.87 -16.25
CA ILE A 83 7.92 6.90 -15.76
C ILE A 83 6.44 6.63 -16.10
N SER A 84 5.75 6.08 -15.12
CA SER A 84 4.32 6.31 -14.86
C SER A 84 3.32 5.77 -15.90
N GLY A 85 2.82 4.55 -15.65
CA GLY A 85 1.48 4.16 -16.12
C GLY A 85 1.40 2.90 -16.99
N ILE A 86 2.53 2.25 -17.29
CA ILE A 86 2.56 0.95 -17.94
C ILE A 86 2.67 -0.13 -16.86
N ASP A 87 1.63 -0.95 -16.74
CA ASP A 87 1.57 -2.08 -15.82
C ASP A 87 1.24 -3.36 -16.56
N PRO A 88 1.63 -4.53 -16.03
CA PRO A 88 1.17 -5.81 -16.55
C PRO A 88 -0.31 -6.01 -16.28
N CYS A 89 -1.06 -6.40 -17.31
CA CYS A 89 -2.46 -6.71 -17.17
C CYS A 89 -2.66 -8.11 -16.56
N PRO A 90 -3.44 -8.26 -15.46
CA PRO A 90 -3.73 -9.57 -14.88
C PRO A 90 -4.55 -10.48 -15.81
N HIS A 91 -5.20 -9.92 -16.82
CA HIS A 91 -6.07 -10.67 -17.73
C HIS A 91 -5.37 -11.17 -18.99
N CYS A 92 -4.65 -10.29 -19.70
CA CYS A 92 -3.98 -10.65 -20.96
C CYS A 92 -2.47 -10.91 -20.80
N GLY A 93 -1.87 -10.54 -19.66
CA GLY A 93 -0.45 -10.75 -19.44
C GLY A 93 0.46 -9.86 -20.29
N GLU A 94 -0.07 -8.80 -20.90
CA GLU A 94 0.68 -7.80 -21.65
C GLU A 94 0.92 -6.54 -20.79
N GLU A 95 2.03 -5.86 -21.03
CA GLU A 95 2.30 -4.52 -20.49
C GLU A 95 1.43 -3.49 -21.23
N ALA A 96 0.56 -2.79 -20.50
CA ALA A 96 -0.40 -1.86 -21.07
C ALA A 96 -0.57 -0.58 -20.24
N LEU A 97 -1.02 0.49 -20.90
CA LEU A 97 -1.43 1.72 -20.24
C LEU A 97 -2.81 1.56 -19.61
N PHE A 98 -2.95 1.99 -18.35
CA PHE A 98 -4.21 1.92 -17.61
C PHE A 98 -4.89 3.28 -17.49
N ARG A 99 -6.12 3.38 -18.00
CA ARG A 99 -6.91 4.62 -17.97
C ARG A 99 -7.90 4.60 -16.83
N SER A 100 -8.04 5.73 -16.12
CA SER A 100 -9.07 5.88 -15.10
C SER A 100 -10.46 5.87 -15.76
N VAL A 101 -11.36 5.09 -15.19
CA VAL A 101 -12.75 5.09 -15.63
C VAL A 101 -13.43 6.32 -15.04
N SER A 102 -13.76 7.31 -15.88
CA SER A 102 -14.37 8.59 -15.46
C SER A 102 -15.85 8.46 -15.10
N LYS A 103 -16.50 7.39 -15.57
CA LYS A 103 -17.94 7.18 -15.40
C LYS A 103 -18.20 6.55 -14.04
N ILE A 104 -19.03 7.23 -13.26
CA ILE A 104 -19.81 6.64 -12.16
C ILE A 104 -20.81 5.69 -12.83
N PHE A 105 -20.34 4.53 -13.27
CA PHE A 105 -21.26 3.44 -13.58
C PHE A 105 -21.89 2.99 -12.25
N PRO A 106 -23.21 2.74 -12.19
CA PRO A 106 -23.74 1.97 -11.08
C PRO A 106 -23.00 0.65 -11.11
N PHE A 107 -22.12 0.46 -10.13
CA PHE A 107 -21.27 -0.69 -9.89
C PHE A 107 -22.16 -1.89 -9.54
N HIS A 108 -23.09 -2.25 -10.41
CA HIS A 108 -24.05 -3.31 -10.17
C HIS A 108 -23.57 -4.52 -10.95
N GLU A 109 -23.37 -5.59 -10.18
CA GLU A 109 -23.21 -6.98 -10.63
C GLU A 109 -21.79 -7.37 -11.05
N THR A 110 -20.91 -7.52 -10.04
CA THR A 110 -19.72 -8.39 -10.02
C THR A 110 -19.02 -8.61 -11.37
N HIS A 111 -18.03 -7.78 -11.69
CA HIS A 111 -16.86 -8.34 -12.38
C HIS A 111 -16.28 -9.40 -11.44
N LEU A 112 -16.65 -10.67 -11.66
CA LEU A 112 -16.17 -11.82 -10.88
C LEU A 112 -14.64 -11.79 -10.77
N ASP A 113 -14.00 -11.30 -11.83
CA ASP A 113 -12.55 -11.22 -11.97
C ASP A 113 -11.93 -9.99 -11.29
N CYS A 114 -12.72 -9.07 -10.71
CA CYS A 114 -12.24 -7.75 -10.28
C CYS A 114 -12.85 -7.26 -8.95
N LEU A 115 -12.85 -8.17 -7.96
CA LEU A 115 -13.36 -7.91 -6.62
C LEU A 115 -12.56 -6.81 -5.89
N PRO A 116 -13.21 -5.98 -5.04
CA PRO A 116 -12.49 -5.02 -4.22
C PRO A 116 -11.73 -5.72 -3.10
N LEU A 117 -10.51 -5.26 -2.83
CA LEU A 117 -9.71 -5.64 -1.67
C LEU A 117 -10.39 -5.12 -0.41
N LYS A 118 -10.78 -6.02 0.50
CA LYS A 118 -11.42 -5.64 1.76
C LYS A 118 -10.37 -5.26 2.79
N ARG A 119 -10.79 -4.43 3.77
CA ARG A 119 -9.94 -4.07 4.91
C ARG A 119 -9.34 -5.27 5.65
N LYS A 120 -10.09 -6.37 5.78
CA LYS A 120 -9.63 -7.59 6.44
C LYS A 120 -8.53 -8.32 5.66
N GLU A 121 -8.50 -8.14 4.33
CA GLU A 121 -7.54 -8.77 3.42
C GLU A 121 -6.29 -7.89 3.20
N PHE A 122 -6.37 -6.60 3.54
CA PHE A 122 -5.29 -5.63 3.32
C PHE A 122 -3.98 -5.99 4.01
N THR A 123 -4.04 -6.48 5.24
CA THR A 123 -2.84 -6.90 5.99
C THR A 123 -2.17 -8.10 5.32
N GLU A 124 -2.97 -9.06 4.86
CA GLU A 124 -2.47 -10.24 4.15
C GLU A 124 -1.86 -9.85 2.80
N TYR A 125 -2.51 -8.95 2.07
CA TYR A 125 -1.99 -8.37 0.84
C TYR A 125 -0.61 -7.73 1.03
N LYS A 126 -0.45 -6.86 2.05
CA LYS A 126 0.86 -6.25 2.34
C LYS A 126 1.93 -7.28 2.66
N ARG A 127 1.59 -8.29 3.47
CA ARG A 127 2.50 -9.40 3.78
C ARG A 127 2.92 -10.18 2.54
N GLN A 128 1.99 -10.43 1.62
CA GLN A 128 2.29 -11.13 0.37
C GLN A 128 3.24 -10.31 -0.51
N LEU A 129 3.04 -8.99 -0.62
CA LEU A 129 3.96 -8.11 -1.34
C LEU A 129 5.37 -8.16 -0.76
N GLU A 130 5.50 -8.02 0.57
CA GLU A 130 6.79 -8.09 1.26
C GLU A 130 7.51 -9.42 0.98
N GLN A 131 6.79 -10.54 1.07
CA GLN A 131 7.33 -11.86 0.74
C GLN A 131 7.76 -11.97 -0.72
N CYS A 132 6.96 -11.45 -1.66
CA CYS A 132 7.32 -11.46 -3.06
C CYS A 132 8.57 -10.60 -3.33
N GLU A 133 8.70 -9.46 -2.67
CA GLU A 133 9.90 -8.62 -2.75
C GLU A 133 11.14 -9.35 -2.21
N GLU A 134 11.06 -9.94 -1.02
CA GLU A 134 12.15 -10.73 -0.43
C GLU A 134 12.58 -11.89 -1.35
N LEU A 135 11.62 -12.59 -1.94
CA LEU A 135 11.88 -13.66 -2.90
C LEU A 135 12.54 -13.13 -4.17
N LEU A 136 12.12 -11.97 -4.70
CA LEU A 136 12.79 -11.34 -5.84
C LEU A 136 14.21 -10.89 -5.52
N TYR A 137 14.46 -10.35 -4.32
CA TYR A 137 15.81 -9.97 -3.88
C TYR A 137 16.75 -11.17 -3.76
N SER A 138 16.24 -12.31 -3.28
CA SER A 138 17.03 -13.53 -3.09
C SER A 138 17.21 -14.35 -4.36
N THR A 139 16.34 -14.18 -5.36
CA THR A 139 16.43 -14.89 -6.64
C THR A 139 17.26 -14.12 -7.68
N LYS A 140 18.01 -14.83 -8.52
CA LYS A 140 18.78 -14.23 -9.65
C LYS A 140 17.91 -13.86 -10.86
N VAL A 141 16.58 -13.90 -10.70
CA VAL A 141 15.62 -13.90 -11.81
C VAL A 141 15.49 -12.54 -12.48
N ASN A 142 15.89 -11.44 -11.81
CA ASN A 142 15.89 -10.12 -12.41
C ASN A 142 16.91 -9.17 -11.78
N GLU A 143 18.19 -9.31 -12.16
CA GLU A 143 19.28 -8.46 -11.66
C GLU A 143 19.02 -6.96 -11.90
N THR A 144 18.37 -6.60 -13.02
CA THR A 144 18.02 -5.21 -13.35
C THR A 144 17.00 -4.61 -12.39
N TYR A 145 15.99 -5.38 -11.97
CA TYR A 145 15.01 -4.93 -10.98
C TYR A 145 15.62 -4.85 -9.57
N ARG A 146 16.48 -5.81 -9.21
CA ARG A 146 17.22 -5.81 -7.94
C ARG A 146 18.07 -4.55 -7.77
N SER A 147 18.79 -4.12 -8.81
CA SER A 147 19.60 -2.90 -8.76
C SER A 147 18.75 -1.64 -8.53
N ARG A 148 17.61 -1.50 -9.21
CA ARG A 148 16.71 -0.34 -9.04
C ARG A 148 16.02 -0.28 -7.68
N LEU A 149 15.70 -1.44 -7.12
CA LEU A 149 15.13 -1.56 -5.78
C LEU A 149 16.14 -1.13 -4.69
N LEU A 150 17.44 -1.29 -4.94
CA LEU A 150 18.51 -0.82 -4.04
C LEU A 150 18.69 0.70 -4.15
N GLU A 151 18.68 1.27 -5.36
CA GLU A 151 18.73 2.72 -5.59
C GLU A 151 17.62 3.46 -4.83
N LYS A 152 16.38 2.93 -4.85
CA LYS A 152 15.23 3.53 -4.15
C LYS A 152 15.33 3.45 -2.62
N LYS A 153 16.13 2.54 -2.06
CA LYS A 153 16.40 2.43 -0.61
C LYS A 153 17.50 3.38 -0.14
N GLU A 154 18.40 3.80 -1.03
CA GLU A 154 19.47 4.76 -0.71
C GLU A 154 18.99 6.23 -0.81
N GLU A 155 17.88 6.48 -1.51
CA GLU A 155 17.24 7.81 -1.61
C GLU A 155 16.31 8.16 -0.44
N CYS A 156 16.12 7.26 0.54
CA CYS A 156 15.25 7.46 1.71
C CYS A 156 16.07 7.53 3.00
#